data_AF-A0A1C6BPG8-F1
#
_entry.id   AF-A0A1C6BPG8-F1
#
_cell.length_a   1.000
_cell.length_b   1.000
_cell.length_c   1.000
_cell.angle_alpha   90.00
_cell.angle_beta   90.00
_cell.angle_gamma   90.00
#
_symmetry.space_group_name_H-M   'P 1'
#
loop_
_entity.id
_entity.type
_entity.pdbx_description
1 polymer ?
#
loop_
_entity_poly.entity_id
_entity_poly.type
_entity_poly.pdbx_seq_one_letter_code
_entity_poly.pdbx_strand_id
1 'polypeptide(L)' 'MYGEKDVQKTKKAYDMLEDSSFNDYDYLGNSASAHDCTGLIPSGPVSEEELLSYKDVYAFPPPILKVKKEKES' A
#
# COMPACT_ATOMS: atom_id res chain seq x y z
N MET A 1 46.88 -23.72 7.65
CA MET A 1 46.75 -22.57 6.74
C MET A 1 45.96 -23.05 5.54
N TYR A 2 44.80 -22.46 5.25
CA TYR A 2 43.97 -22.87 4.11
C TYR A 2 44.74 -22.71 2.80
N GLY A 3 44.61 -23.66 1.88
CA GLY A 3 45.33 -23.64 0.62
C GLY A 3 44.81 -22.54 -0.30
N GLU A 4 45.69 -21.99 -1.13
CA GLU A 4 45.35 -20.92 -2.08
C GLU A 4 44.18 -21.30 -2.98
N LYS A 5 44.05 -22.59 -3.32
CA LYS A 5 42.94 -23.17 -4.09
C LYS A 5 41.59 -23.09 -3.35
N ASP A 6 41.61 -23.22 -2.02
CA ASP A 6 40.41 -23.15 -1.19
C ASP A 6 39.89 -21.71 -1.12
N VAL A 7 40.81 -20.73 -1.09
CA VAL A 7 40.50 -19.30 -1.10
C VAL A 7 39.90 -18.85 -2.45
N GLN A 8 40.36 -19.40 -3.56
CA GLN A 8 39.77 -19.07 -4.87
C GLN A 8 38.36 -19.65 -5.03
N LYS A 9 38.10 -20.83 -4.47
CA LYS A 9 36.78 -21.46 -4.49
C LYS A 9 35.76 -20.66 -3.69
N THR A 10 36.15 -20.12 -2.54
CA THR A 10 35.26 -19.29 -1.72
C THR A 10 34.96 -17.94 -2.36
N LYS A 11 35.95 -17.31 -3.01
CA LYS A 11 35.74 -16.08 -3.79
C LYS A 11 34.74 -16.27 -4.92
N LYS A 12 34.93 -17.31 -5.74
CA LYS A 12 34.00 -17.63 -6.84
C LYS A 12 32.59 -17.92 -6.33
N ALA A 13 32.46 -18.60 -5.20
CA ALA A 13 31.16 -18.84 -4.57
C ALA A 13 30.51 -17.54 -4.07
N TYR A 14 31.29 -16.60 -3.56
CA TYR A 14 30.81 -15.30 -3.12
C TYR A 14 30.32 -14.45 -4.30
N ASP A 15 31.08 -14.39 -5.40
CA ASP A 15 30.68 -13.67 -6.62
C ASP A 15 29.39 -14.26 -7.22
N MET A 16 29.26 -15.59 -7.28
CA MET A 16 28.05 -16.26 -7.78
C MET A 16 26.82 -16.05 -6.88
N LEU A 17 27.03 -15.86 -5.57
CA LEU A 17 25.96 -15.52 -4.62
C LEU A 17 25.53 -14.05 -4.76
N GLU A 18 26.46 -13.15 -5.05
CA GLU A 18 26.21 -11.72 -5.23
C GLU A 18 25.29 -11.49 -6.45
N ASP A 19 25.58 -12.13 -7.60
CA ASP A 19 24.75 -12.06 -8.81
C ASP A 19 23.34 -12.64 -8.63
N SER A 20 23.20 -13.72 -7.84
CA SER A 20 21.89 -14.32 -7.58
C SER A 20 21.05 -13.49 -6.61
N SER A 21 21.69 -12.92 -5.59
CA SER A 21 21.01 -12.13 -4.56
C SER A 21 20.51 -10.77 -5.06
N PHE A 22 21.12 -10.23 -6.12
CA PHE A 22 20.70 -8.96 -6.72
C PHE A 22 19.45 -9.10 -7.59
N ASN A 23 19.32 -10.20 -8.34
CA ASN A 23 18.20 -10.43 -9.25
C ASN A 23 16.88 -10.70 -8.52
N ASP A 24 16.93 -11.33 -7.34
CA ASP A 24 15.73 -11.69 -6.58
C ASP A 24 14.98 -10.46 -6.03
N TYR A 25 15.60 -9.29 -5.94
CA TYR A 25 15.00 -8.05 -5.43
C TYR A 25 14.74 -6.98 -6.50
N ASP A 26 14.78 -7.33 -7.79
CA ASP A 26 14.49 -6.39 -8.89
C ASP A 26 13.06 -5.78 -8.79
N TYR A 27 12.14 -6.51 -8.14
CA TYR A 27 10.81 -6.01 -7.84
C TYR A 27 10.81 -4.82 -6.86
N LEU A 28 11.83 -4.66 -5.99
CA LEU A 28 11.95 -3.50 -5.08
C LEU A 28 12.36 -2.23 -5.83
N GLY A 29 13.18 -2.34 -6.88
CA GLY A 29 13.59 -1.23 -7.73
C GLY A 29 12.44 -0.67 -8.58
N ASN A 30 11.55 -1.55 -9.03
CA ASN A 30 10.31 -1.20 -9.74
C ASN A 30 9.05 -1.17 -8.83
N SER A 31 9.19 -1.31 -7.50
CA SER A 31 8.07 -1.31 -6.55
C SER A 31 7.41 0.06 -6.38
N ALA A 32 7.92 1.09 -7.04
CA ALA A 32 7.22 2.36 -7.19
C ALA A 32 6.03 2.14 -8.15
N SER A 33 4.92 1.63 -7.65
CA SER A 33 3.67 1.57 -8.40
C SER A 33 3.27 2.99 -8.81
N ALA A 34 2.91 3.20 -10.08
CA ALA A 34 2.42 4.47 -10.64
C ALA A 34 1.07 4.96 -10.07
N HIS A 35 0.62 4.40 -8.95
CA HIS A 35 -0.44 4.99 -8.16
C HIS A 35 0.16 6.13 -7.36
N ASP A 36 0.20 7.29 -8.00
CA ASP A 36 0.30 8.59 -7.36
C ASP A 36 -0.89 8.78 -6.41
N CYS A 37 -0.89 8.05 -5.29
CA CYS A 37 -1.76 8.30 -4.16
C CYS A 37 -1.14 9.44 -3.35
N THR A 38 -0.97 10.61 -3.98
CA THR A 38 -0.97 11.84 -3.19
C THR A 38 -2.22 11.74 -2.31
N GLY A 39 -2.08 11.86 -1.00
CA GLY A 39 -3.23 11.87 -0.08
C GLY A 39 -4.12 13.10 -0.27
N LEU A 40 -4.22 13.65 -1.48
CA LEU A 40 -5.08 14.74 -1.84
C LEU A 40 -6.51 14.22 -1.80
N ILE A 41 -7.31 14.86 -0.95
CA ILE A 41 -8.75 14.66 -0.89
C ILE A 41 -9.28 14.86 -2.33
N PRO A 42 -10.06 13.91 -2.87
CA PRO A 42 -10.62 14.05 -4.21
C PRO A 42 -11.41 15.36 -4.28
N SER A 43 -11.34 16.04 -5.42
CA SER A 43 -12.11 17.25 -5.62
C SER A 43 -13.59 17.00 -5.34
N GLY A 44 -14.26 18.00 -4.76
CA GLY A 44 -15.70 17.96 -4.59
C GLY A 44 -16.43 17.74 -5.93
N PRO A 45 -17.71 17.32 -5.88
CA PRO A 45 -18.52 17.15 -7.08
C PRO A 45 -18.59 18.44 -7.89
N VAL A 46 -18.47 18.30 -9.21
CA VAL A 46 -18.37 19.43 -10.15
C VAL A 46 -19.73 20.04 -10.45
N SER A 47 -20.82 19.25 -10.36
CA SER A 47 -22.19 19.71 -10.64
C SER A 47 -23.20 19.16 -9.64
N GLU A 48 -24.40 19.73 -9.67
CA GLU A 48 -25.51 19.31 -8.81
C GLU A 48 -26.07 17.94 -9.21
N GLU A 49 -26.03 17.62 -10.51
CA GLU A 49 -26.45 16.32 -11.05
C GLU A 49 -25.53 15.18 -10.58
N GLU A 50 -24.22 15.41 -10.60
CA GLU A 50 -23.23 14.45 -10.07
C GLU A 50 -23.47 14.23 -8.56
N LEU A 51 -23.68 15.30 -7.80
CA LEU A 51 -23.98 15.21 -6.37
C LEU A 51 -25.26 14.39 -6.10
N LEU A 52 -26.29 14.53 -6.94
CA LEU A 52 -27.54 13.78 -6.82
C LEU A 52 -27.33 12.29 -7.12
N SER A 53 -26.61 11.97 -8.20
CA SER A 53 -26.21 10.59 -8.56
C SER A 53 -25.43 9.90 -7.42
N TYR A 54 -24.49 10.60 -6.76
CA TYR A 54 -23.78 10.08 -5.60
C TYR A 54 -24.68 9.79 -4.40
N LYS A 55 -25.67 10.66 -4.14
CA LYS A 55 -26.65 10.49 -3.05
C LYS A 55 -27.58 9.30 -3.29
N ASP A 56 -27.93 9.03 -4.55
CA ASP A 56 -28.76 7.88 -4.92
C ASP A 56 -28.07 6.54 -4.61
N VAL A 57 -26.74 6.47 -4.78
CA VAL A 57 -25.95 5.28 -4.45
C VAL A 57 -25.72 5.13 -2.94
N TYR A 58 -25.66 6.23 -2.19
CA TYR A 58 -25.30 6.25 -0.77
C TYR A 58 -26.43 6.78 0.14
N ALA A 59 -27.56 6.08 0.15
CA ALA A 59 -28.68 6.37 1.04
C ALA A 59 -28.49 5.75 2.44
N PHE A 60 -27.41 6.08 3.15
CA PHE A 60 -27.27 5.74 4.56
C PHE A 60 -27.47 6.98 5.44
N PRO A 61 -28.69 7.21 5.95
CA PRO A 61 -28.84 8.20 7.01
C PRO A 61 -28.03 7.75 8.23
N PRO A 62 -27.44 8.69 8.99
CA PRO A 62 -26.81 8.35 10.25
C PRO A 62 -27.82 7.61 11.15
N PRO A 63 -27.37 6.59 11.91
CA PRO A 63 -28.27 5.82 12.76
C PRO A 63 -28.97 6.75 13.75
N ILE A 64 -30.31 6.70 13.76
CA ILE A 64 -31.13 7.49 14.68
C ILE A 64 -30.82 7.04 16.12
N LEU A 65 -30.11 7.89 16.87
CA LEU A 65 -29.84 7.65 18.28
C LEU A 65 -31.14 7.79 19.06
N LYS A 66 -31.70 6.66 19.52
CA LYS A 66 -32.81 6.67 20.48
C LYS A 66 -32.26 7.15 21.83
N VAL A 67 -32.41 8.44 22.12
CA VAL A 67 -32.13 8.97 23.46
C VAL A 67 -33.08 8.27 24.43
N LYS A 68 -32.54 7.39 25.28
CA LYS A 68 -33.30 6.85 26.41
C LYS A 68 -33.56 8.03 27.33
N LYS A 69 -34.82 8.48 27.43
CA LYS A 69 -35.21 9.36 28.52
C LYS A 69 -35.04 8.56 29.80
N GLU A 70 -34.01 8.89 30.58
CA GLU A 70 -33.92 8.48 31.97
C GLU A 70 -35.18 9.00 32.66
N LYS A 71 -35.94 8.08 33.25
CA LYS A 71 -37.06 8.46 34.10
C LYS A 71 -36.46 9.15 35.31
N GLU A 72 -36.70 10.45 35.40
CA GLU A 72 -36.48 11.27 36.58
C GLU A 72 -37.23 10.59 37.75
N SER A 73 -36.45 10.16 38.75
CA SER A 73 -36.90 9.50 39.98
C SER A 73 -36.95 10.47 41.14
#